data_AF-A0A1Y3TRZ9-F1
#
_entry.id   AF-A0A1Y3TRZ9-F1
#
_cell.length_a   1.000
_cell.length_b   1.000
_cell.length_c   1.000
_cell.angle_alpha   90.00
_cell.angle_beta   90.00
_cell.angle_gamma   90.00
#
_symmetry.space_group_name_H-M   'P 1'
#
loop_
_entity.id
_entity.type
_entity.pdbx_description
1 polymer ?
#
loop_
_entity_poly.entity_id
_entity_poly.type
_entity_poly.pdbx_seq_one_letter_code
_entity_poly.pdbx_strand_id
1 'polypeptide(L)'
;MKELNHFMSVLTGNFDNQEQFEQKEKAGIAYPYARHVNTICNDKITDLPDDFQGIFMVEESYYTMDGQTRATPHLFLFTQEGQDVQLTSYELPDGYDKDSFTYQEMKEISYKNLNVSEKFTPAIYHYTGKVWEGGSDSMFSPVLKFHLFERFCEDYLEVDESMEVREKKVFGFDEPIIYKRK
;
A
#
# COMPACT_ATOMS: atom_id res chain seq x y z
N MET A 1 13.84 -5.55 14.27
CA MET A 1 14.18 -4.59 13.20
C MET A 1 14.86 -5.18 11.97
N LYS A 2 15.63 -6.29 12.02
CA LYS A 2 16.30 -6.83 10.81
C LYS A 2 15.32 -7.08 9.65
N GLU A 3 14.21 -7.76 9.94
CA GLU A 3 13.24 -8.14 8.91
C GLU A 3 12.44 -6.94 8.43
N LEU A 4 12.04 -6.05 9.35
CA LEU A 4 11.40 -4.78 8.98
C LEU A 4 12.30 -3.89 8.12
N ASN A 5 13.59 -3.78 8.42
CA ASN A 5 14.52 -3.00 7.59
C ASN A 5 14.66 -3.59 6.19
N HIS A 6 14.74 -4.92 6.08
CA HIS A 6 14.78 -5.60 4.79
C HIS A 6 13.48 -5.37 4.01
N PHE A 7 12.32 -5.58 4.66
CA PHE A 7 11.01 -5.31 4.10
C PHE A 7 10.91 -3.89 3.53
N MET A 8 11.27 -2.87 4.32
CA MET A 8 11.19 -1.47 3.89
C MET A 8 12.19 -1.15 2.76
N SER A 9 13.38 -1.76 2.74
CA SER A 9 14.34 -1.58 1.65
C SER A 9 13.80 -2.06 0.29
N VAL A 10 12.90 -3.04 0.33
CA VAL A 10 12.27 -3.63 -0.85
C VAL A 10 10.96 -2.93 -1.21
N LEU A 11 10.19 -2.45 -0.24
CA LEU A 11 8.88 -1.83 -0.50
C LEU A 11 8.98 -0.33 -0.86
N THR A 12 10.04 0.36 -0.44
CA THR A 12 10.20 1.80 -0.71
C THR A 12 10.74 2.07 -2.10
N GLY A 13 10.34 3.19 -2.70
CA GLY A 13 10.76 3.60 -4.04
C GLY A 13 9.61 3.95 -4.98
N ASN A 14 9.91 4.01 -6.27
CA ASN A 14 8.94 4.31 -7.32
C ASN A 14 8.69 3.05 -8.15
N PHE A 15 7.43 2.76 -8.40
CA PHE A 15 7.02 1.59 -9.16
C PHE A 15 5.92 1.95 -10.16
N ASP A 16 5.90 1.31 -11.33
CA ASP A 16 4.74 1.36 -12.24
C ASP A 16 4.55 0.06 -13.00
N ASN A 17 3.35 -0.12 -13.55
CA ASN A 17 3.00 -1.31 -14.32
C ASN A 17 3.15 -1.10 -15.85
N GLN A 18 4.02 -0.19 -16.31
CA GLN A 18 4.08 0.20 -17.73
C GLN A 18 4.17 -1.01 -18.68
N GLU A 19 5.03 -1.98 -18.37
CA GLU A 19 5.20 -3.18 -19.18
C GLU A 19 3.92 -4.01 -19.29
N GLN A 20 3.18 -4.17 -18.17
CA GLN A 20 1.91 -4.88 -18.13
C GLN A 20 0.83 -4.09 -18.87
N PHE A 21 0.76 -2.78 -18.66
CA PHE A 21 -0.18 -1.88 -19.32
C PHE A 21 -0.04 -1.95 -20.84
N GLU A 22 1.18 -1.81 -21.38
CA GLU A 22 1.45 -1.90 -22.82
C GLU A 22 1.07 -3.26 -23.41
N GLN A 23 1.23 -4.35 -22.65
CA GLN A 23 0.80 -5.69 -23.07
C GLN A 23 -0.72 -5.80 -23.15
N LYS A 24 -1.43 -5.26 -22.14
CA LYS A 24 -2.91 -5.25 -22.10
C LYS A 24 -3.50 -4.37 -23.21
N GLU A 25 -2.91 -3.20 -23.47
CA GLU A 25 -3.31 -2.34 -24.59
C GLU A 25 -3.15 -3.05 -25.94
N LYS A 26 -2.01 -3.71 -26.18
CA LYS A 26 -1.78 -4.51 -27.41
C LYS A 26 -2.79 -5.65 -27.57
N ALA A 27 -3.29 -6.19 -26.46
CA ALA A 27 -4.32 -7.23 -26.45
C ALA A 27 -5.76 -6.68 -26.54
N GLY A 28 -5.94 -5.35 -26.56
CA GLY A 28 -7.27 -4.70 -26.55
C GLY A 28 -8.03 -4.88 -25.24
N ILE A 29 -7.33 -5.12 -24.13
CA ILE A 29 -7.91 -5.30 -22.80
C ILE A 29 -7.81 -3.97 -22.04
N ALA A 30 -8.93 -3.44 -21.58
CA ALA A 30 -8.96 -2.27 -20.73
C ALA A 30 -8.28 -2.58 -19.39
N TYR A 31 -7.20 -1.86 -19.07
CA TYR A 31 -6.40 -2.04 -17.87
C TYR A 31 -5.81 -0.70 -17.46
N PRO A 32 -5.72 -0.36 -16.16
CA PRO A 32 -5.16 0.92 -15.76
C PRO A 32 -3.65 0.93 -15.94
N TYR A 33 -3.11 2.09 -16.33
CA TYR A 33 -1.73 2.41 -16.02
C TYR A 33 -1.67 2.85 -14.56
N ALA A 34 -0.85 2.17 -13.76
CA ALA A 34 -0.81 2.32 -12.32
C ALA A 34 0.62 2.60 -11.84
N ARG A 35 0.76 3.46 -10.84
CA ARG A 35 2.04 3.79 -10.21
C ARG A 35 1.93 3.86 -8.70
N HIS A 36 3.00 3.45 -8.00
CA HIS A 36 3.20 3.65 -6.57
C HIS A 36 4.45 4.48 -6.30
N VAL A 37 4.36 5.37 -5.33
CA VAL A 37 5.51 6.07 -4.73
C VAL A 37 5.47 5.83 -3.22
N ASN A 38 6.43 5.06 -2.72
CA ASN A 38 6.48 4.59 -1.36
C ASN A 38 7.64 5.26 -0.62
N THR A 39 7.32 6.18 0.29
CA THR A 39 8.31 7.03 0.96
C THR A 39 8.18 6.93 2.48
N ILE A 40 9.27 6.53 3.15
CA ILE A 40 9.35 6.56 4.62
C ILE A 40 9.16 7.99 5.10
N CYS A 41 8.32 8.19 6.11
CA CYS A 41 7.95 9.52 6.60
C CYS A 41 8.12 9.72 8.10
N ASN A 42 8.85 8.85 8.81
CA ASN A 42 9.16 9.03 10.24
C ASN A 42 9.81 10.40 10.53
N ASP A 43 10.54 10.98 9.58
CA ASP A 43 11.15 12.32 9.69
C ASP A 43 10.10 13.44 9.81
N LYS A 44 8.86 13.19 9.38
CA LYS A 44 7.71 14.11 9.49
C LYS A 44 6.77 13.75 10.64
N ILE A 45 7.07 12.72 11.43
CA ILE A 45 6.27 12.36 12.61
C ILE A 45 6.98 12.80 13.88
N THR A 46 6.38 13.76 14.59
CA THR A 46 6.89 14.27 15.87
C THR A 46 6.25 13.54 17.05
N ASP A 47 6.80 13.71 18.26
CA ASP A 47 6.31 13.07 19.49
C ASP A 47 6.24 11.52 19.45
N LEU A 48 7.09 10.87 18.65
CA LEU A 48 7.26 9.43 18.71
C LEU A 48 7.84 9.01 20.07
N PRO A 49 7.45 7.85 20.62
CA PRO A 49 8.12 7.26 21.78
C PRO A 49 9.62 7.06 21.54
N ASP A 50 10.45 7.23 22.58
CA ASP A 50 11.91 7.07 22.48
C ASP A 50 12.33 5.66 22.01
N ASP A 51 11.51 4.66 22.33
CA ASP A 51 11.70 3.26 21.98
C ASP A 51 10.82 2.80 20.81
N PHE A 52 10.29 3.72 20.00
CA PHE A 52 9.42 3.40 18.88
C PHE A 52 10.09 2.45 17.87
N GLN A 53 9.48 1.29 17.63
CA GLN A 53 9.99 0.23 16.75
C GLN A 53 9.13 0.04 15.50
N GLY A 54 8.75 1.16 14.87
CA GLY A 54 7.92 1.16 13.66
C GLY A 54 8.44 2.11 12.58
N ILE A 55 8.04 1.85 11.34
CA ILE A 55 8.35 2.69 10.20
C ILE A 55 7.04 3.16 9.57
N PHE A 56 6.81 4.47 9.59
CA PHE A 56 5.73 5.10 8.87
C PHE A 56 6.13 5.31 7.41
N MET A 57 5.17 5.12 6.51
CA MET A 57 5.33 5.31 5.09
C MET A 57 4.11 6.00 4.51
N VAL A 58 4.34 7.02 3.68
CA VAL A 58 3.33 7.51 2.75
C VAL A 58 3.41 6.67 1.49
N GLU A 59 2.30 6.05 1.13
CA GLU A 59 2.10 5.45 -0.19
C GLU A 59 1.26 6.41 -1.03
N GLU A 60 1.75 6.73 -2.22
CA GLU A 60 0.99 7.48 -3.23
C GLU A 60 0.69 6.58 -4.42
N SER A 61 -0.58 6.22 -4.57
CA SER A 61 -1.05 5.30 -5.61
C SER A 61 -1.81 6.09 -6.67
N TYR A 62 -1.43 5.93 -7.94
CA TYR A 62 -1.98 6.68 -9.07
C TYR A 62 -2.50 5.72 -10.13
N TYR A 63 -3.80 5.78 -10.43
CA TYR A 63 -4.44 4.95 -11.45
C TYR A 63 -4.95 5.82 -12.60
N THR A 64 -4.42 5.60 -13.80
CA THR A 64 -4.82 6.27 -15.02
C THR A 64 -5.63 5.32 -15.90
N MET A 65 -6.86 5.72 -16.21
CA MET A 65 -7.76 5.02 -17.13
C MET A 65 -8.54 6.06 -17.94
N ASP A 66 -8.69 5.84 -19.25
CA ASP A 66 -9.37 6.77 -20.17
C ASP A 66 -8.88 8.22 -20.09
N GLY A 67 -7.56 8.40 -19.88
CA GLY A 67 -6.92 9.72 -19.76
C GLY A 67 -7.19 10.44 -18.43
N GLN A 68 -7.93 9.83 -17.50
CA GLN A 68 -8.17 10.37 -16.16
C GLN A 68 -7.29 9.65 -15.14
N THR A 69 -6.61 10.43 -14.29
CA THR A 69 -5.79 9.89 -13.20
C THR A 69 -6.49 10.11 -11.87
N ARG A 70 -6.54 9.07 -11.02
CA ARG A 70 -7.04 9.13 -9.66
C ARG A 70 -5.92 8.77 -8.69
N ALA A 71 -5.73 9.62 -7.69
CA ALA A 71 -4.83 9.35 -6.58
C ALA A 71 -5.60 8.66 -5.43
N THR A 72 -4.95 7.71 -4.79
CA THR A 72 -5.42 7.03 -3.57
C THR A 72 -4.24 6.91 -2.60
N PRO A 73 -3.87 8.00 -1.91
CA PRO A 73 -2.74 7.98 -1.02
C PRO A 73 -3.12 7.37 0.34
N HIS A 74 -2.16 6.73 1.00
CA HIS A 74 -2.33 6.10 2.31
C HIS A 74 -1.18 6.46 3.25
N LEU A 75 -1.46 6.43 4.54
CA LEU A 75 -0.46 6.43 5.60
C LEU A 75 -0.43 5.03 6.23
N PHE A 76 0.72 4.38 6.17
CA PHE A 76 0.92 3.05 6.73
C PHE A 76 1.96 3.07 7.84
N LEU A 77 1.76 2.23 8.85
CA LEU A 77 2.77 1.89 9.84
C LEU A 77 3.17 0.43 9.66
N PHE A 78 4.48 0.18 9.59
CA PHE A 78 5.05 -1.15 9.56
C PHE A 78 5.75 -1.46 10.89
N THR A 79 5.40 -2.58 11.50
CA THR A 79 6.01 -3.10 12.74
C THR A 79 6.48 -4.53 12.56
N GLN A 80 7.54 -4.93 13.25
CA GLN A 80 8.02 -6.33 13.20
C GLN A 80 7.39 -7.16 14.32
N GLU A 81 6.84 -8.32 13.97
CA GLU A 81 6.30 -9.31 14.91
C GLU A 81 7.01 -10.64 14.72
N GLY A 82 8.05 -10.91 15.53
CA GLY A 82 8.90 -12.08 15.33
C GLY A 82 9.66 -12.02 14.00
N GLN A 83 9.31 -12.91 13.06
CA GLN A 83 9.87 -12.95 11.69
C GLN A 83 8.99 -12.24 10.67
N ASP A 84 7.77 -11.89 11.06
CA ASP A 84 6.78 -11.29 10.19
C ASP A 84 6.80 -9.77 10.31
N VAL A 85 6.21 -9.11 9.31
CA VAL A 85 5.98 -7.66 9.31
C VAL A 85 4.47 -7.44 9.24
N GLN A 86 3.96 -6.57 10.10
CA GLN A 86 2.58 -6.14 10.11
C GLN A 86 2.47 -4.74 9.50
N LEU A 87 1.55 -4.57 8.56
CA LEU A 87 1.09 -3.28 8.04
C LEU A 87 -0.20 -2.89 8.76
N THR A 88 -0.19 -1.72 9.39
CA THR A 88 -1.36 -1.08 9.99
C THR A 88 -1.71 0.17 9.20
N SER A 89 -2.96 0.27 8.74
CA SER A 89 -3.48 1.44 8.04
C SER A 89 -3.87 2.54 9.02
N TYR A 90 -3.54 3.79 8.68
CA TYR A 90 -3.93 4.98 9.41
C TYR A 90 -4.89 5.80 8.55
N GLU A 91 -5.81 6.51 9.22
CA GLU A 91 -6.61 7.53 8.55
C GLU A 91 -5.70 8.66 8.04
N LEU A 92 -6.13 9.36 6.99
CA LEU A 92 -5.39 10.52 6.50
C LEU A 92 -5.28 11.57 7.63
N PRO A 93 -4.10 12.19 7.81
CA PRO A 93 -3.93 13.21 8.84
C PRO A 93 -4.86 14.41 8.63
N ASP A 94 -5.28 15.04 9.72
CA ASP A 94 -6.17 16.21 9.69
C ASP A 94 -5.64 17.31 8.76
N GLY A 95 -6.53 17.82 7.90
CA GLY A 95 -6.20 18.87 6.93
C GLY A 95 -5.70 18.35 5.58
N TYR A 96 -5.60 17.03 5.40
CA TYR A 96 -5.33 16.40 4.11
C TYR A 96 -6.54 15.63 3.59
N ASP A 97 -6.60 15.53 2.27
CA ASP A 97 -7.49 14.65 1.53
C ASP A 97 -6.69 13.86 0.48
N LYS A 98 -7.38 12.99 -0.25
CA LYS A 98 -6.75 12.15 -1.28
C LYS A 98 -6.05 12.93 -2.40
N ASP A 99 -6.42 14.19 -2.60
CA ASP A 99 -5.91 15.02 -3.70
C ASP A 99 -4.71 15.88 -3.24
N SER A 100 -4.48 15.97 -1.92
CA SER A 100 -3.43 16.78 -1.31
C SER A 100 -2.40 15.98 -0.51
N PHE A 101 -2.70 14.74 -0.13
CA PHE A 101 -1.79 13.92 0.69
C PHE A 101 -0.70 13.26 -0.18
N THR A 102 0.49 13.85 -0.14
CA THR A 102 1.73 13.31 -0.71
C THR A 102 2.86 13.48 0.30
N TYR A 103 3.95 12.72 0.18
CA TYR A 103 5.10 12.92 1.08
C TYR A 103 5.65 14.35 0.99
N GLN A 104 5.66 14.92 -0.22
CA GLN A 104 6.16 16.28 -0.45
C GLN A 104 5.34 17.35 0.28
N GLU A 105 4.01 17.25 0.22
CA GLU A 105 3.09 18.21 0.83
C GLU A 105 2.82 17.93 2.32
N MET A 106 3.19 16.74 2.80
CA MET A 106 3.06 16.35 4.20
C MET A 106 3.94 17.25 5.09
N LYS A 107 3.30 17.95 6.02
CA LYS A 107 3.93 18.72 7.09
C LYS A 107 4.24 17.80 8.28
N GLU A 108 5.00 18.33 9.23
CA GLU A 108 5.19 17.64 10.50
C GLU A 108 3.85 17.41 11.22
N ILE A 109 3.65 16.18 11.68
CA ILE A 109 2.43 15.74 12.37
C ILE A 109 2.84 15.05 13.67
N SER A 110 2.21 15.42 14.77
CA SER A 110 2.40 14.72 16.05
C SER A 110 1.81 13.32 15.96
N TYR A 111 2.56 12.32 16.42
CA TYR A 111 2.11 10.93 16.53
C TYR A 111 0.78 10.81 17.29
N LYS A 112 0.54 11.70 18.27
CA LYS A 112 -0.69 11.74 19.08
C LYS A 112 -1.94 12.12 18.28
N ASN A 113 -1.77 12.72 17.10
CA ASN A 113 -2.86 13.11 16.21
C ASN A 113 -3.11 12.09 15.09
N LEU A 114 -2.32 11.01 15.03
CA LEU A 114 -2.52 9.93 14.08
C LEU A 114 -3.54 8.92 14.63
N ASN A 115 -4.47 8.52 13.78
CA ASN A 115 -5.52 7.57 14.13
C ASN A 115 -5.39 6.32 13.27
N VAL A 116 -5.35 5.15 13.92
CA VAL A 116 -5.43 3.86 13.21
C VAL A 116 -6.78 3.77 12.50
N SER A 117 -6.79 3.31 11.26
CA SER A 117 -8.02 3.09 10.51
C SER A 117 -8.73 1.84 11.02
N GLU A 118 -9.97 1.99 11.47
CA GLU A 118 -10.82 0.86 11.88
C GLU A 118 -11.40 0.09 10.69
N LYS A 119 -11.23 0.62 9.46
CA LYS A 119 -11.78 0.00 8.24
C LYS A 119 -10.98 -1.23 7.81
N PHE A 120 -9.68 -1.23 8.09
CA PHE A 120 -8.76 -2.23 7.59
C PHE A 120 -8.24 -3.11 8.71
N THR A 121 -8.32 -4.41 8.50
CA THR A 121 -7.59 -5.38 9.31
C THR A 121 -6.11 -5.29 8.96
N PRO A 122 -5.19 -5.26 9.95
CA PRO A 122 -3.76 -5.27 9.67
C PRO A 122 -3.35 -6.42 8.75
N ALA A 123 -2.48 -6.13 7.79
CA ALA A 123 -1.94 -7.12 6.87
C ALA A 123 -0.65 -7.70 7.43
N ILE A 124 -0.49 -9.02 7.33
CA ILE A 124 0.68 -9.74 7.83
C ILE A 124 1.46 -10.29 6.64
N TYR A 125 2.77 -10.07 6.68
CA TYR A 125 3.70 -10.50 5.63
C TYR A 125 4.80 -11.37 6.20
N HIS A 126 5.09 -12.46 5.51
CA HIS A 126 6.18 -13.37 5.82
C HIS A 126 7.20 -13.39 4.70
N TYR A 127 8.48 -13.57 5.06
CA TYR A 127 9.55 -13.70 4.07
C TYR A 127 9.77 -15.18 3.72
N THR A 128 9.68 -15.50 2.44
CA THR A 128 9.86 -16.88 1.91
C THR A 128 11.31 -17.25 1.65
N GLY A 129 12.26 -16.33 1.87
CA GLY A 129 13.65 -16.47 1.45
C GLY A 129 13.93 -15.90 0.05
N LYS A 130 12.90 -15.46 -0.68
CA LYS A 130 13.02 -14.84 -2.01
C LYS A 130 12.16 -13.58 -2.13
N VAL A 131 10.90 -13.71 -1.74
CA VAL A 131 9.89 -12.64 -1.78
C VAL A 131 9.27 -12.47 -0.41
N TRP A 132 8.81 -11.26 -0.12
CA TRP A 132 7.79 -11.02 0.87
C TRP A 132 6.43 -11.31 0.24
N GLU A 133 5.55 -11.97 0.97
CA GLU A 133 4.16 -12.13 0.57
C GLU A 133 3.26 -12.09 1.79
N GLY A 134 2.03 -11.60 1.62
CA GLY A 134 1.14 -11.33 2.73
C GLY A 134 -0.08 -10.52 2.32
N GLY A 135 -0.94 -10.20 3.27
CA GLY A 135 -2.18 -9.50 2.97
C GLY A 135 -3.16 -9.49 4.13
N SER A 136 -4.38 -9.05 3.84
CA SER A 136 -5.49 -9.05 4.80
C SER A 136 -6.85 -9.21 4.14
N ASP A 137 -7.81 -9.59 4.97
CA ASP A 137 -9.23 -9.59 4.66
C ASP A 137 -9.95 -8.62 5.59
N SER A 138 -10.47 -7.53 5.04
CA SER A 138 -11.12 -6.45 5.79
C SER A 138 -12.62 -6.42 5.52
N MET A 139 -13.44 -6.43 6.57
CA MET A 139 -14.90 -6.32 6.45
C MET A 139 -15.34 -4.86 6.58
N PHE A 140 -15.68 -4.22 5.46
CA PHE A 140 -16.20 -2.84 5.46
C PHE A 140 -17.68 -2.78 5.85
N SER A 141 -18.40 -3.89 5.71
CA SER A 141 -19.74 -4.10 6.26
C SER A 141 -19.98 -5.61 6.40
N PRO A 142 -21.07 -6.08 7.04
CA PRO A 142 -21.38 -7.51 7.13
C PRO A 142 -21.48 -8.25 5.79
N VAL A 143 -21.59 -7.53 4.67
CA VAL A 143 -21.73 -8.09 3.33
C VAL A 143 -20.68 -7.60 2.34
N LEU A 144 -19.78 -6.69 2.72
CA LEU A 144 -18.74 -6.12 1.86
C LEU A 144 -17.38 -6.43 2.45
N LYS A 145 -16.64 -7.29 1.74
CA LYS A 145 -15.29 -7.72 2.08
C LYS A 145 -14.30 -7.10 1.10
N PHE A 146 -13.19 -6.59 1.60
CA PHE A 146 -12.02 -6.19 0.83
C PHE A 146 -10.90 -7.20 1.07
N HIS A 147 -10.32 -7.72 0.00
CA HIS A 147 -9.18 -8.62 0.03
C HIS A 147 -7.96 -7.89 -0.54
N LEU A 148 -6.87 -7.92 0.21
CA LEU A 148 -5.55 -7.48 -0.22
C LEU A 148 -4.61 -8.67 -0.11
N PHE A 149 -3.89 -8.97 -1.19
CA PHE A 149 -2.74 -9.85 -1.18
C PHE A 149 -1.64 -9.21 -2.01
N GLU A 150 -0.42 -9.22 -1.47
CA GLU A 150 0.73 -8.67 -2.16
C GLU A 150 1.90 -9.63 -2.10
N ARG A 151 2.73 -9.56 -3.14
CA ARG A 151 4.01 -10.25 -3.20
C ARG A 151 5.05 -9.31 -3.79
N PHE A 152 6.22 -9.19 -3.15
CA PHE A 152 7.25 -8.29 -3.65
C PHE A 152 8.67 -8.72 -3.30
N CYS A 153 9.59 -8.31 -4.17
CA CYS A 153 11.04 -8.37 -4.01
C CYS A 153 11.68 -7.13 -4.63
N GLU A 154 13.01 -7.10 -4.71
CA GLU A 154 13.77 -5.94 -5.23
C GLU A 154 13.30 -5.51 -6.64
N ASP A 155 12.84 -6.46 -7.45
CA ASP A 155 12.50 -6.25 -8.86
C ASP A 155 11.05 -5.81 -9.10
N TYR A 156 10.12 -6.24 -8.26
CA TYR A 156 8.68 -6.04 -8.51
C TYR A 156 7.82 -6.02 -7.25
N LEU A 157 6.66 -5.39 -7.40
CA LEU A 157 5.53 -5.42 -6.47
C LEU A 157 4.31 -5.95 -7.22
N GLU A 158 3.74 -7.04 -6.75
CA GLU A 158 2.52 -7.68 -7.25
C GLU A 158 1.41 -7.40 -6.24
N VAL A 159 0.31 -6.80 -6.70
CA VAL A 159 -0.84 -6.42 -5.87
C VAL A 159 -2.10 -7.05 -6.43
N ASP A 160 -2.75 -7.90 -5.64
CA ASP A 160 -4.08 -8.43 -5.88
C ASP A 160 -5.05 -7.81 -4.87
N GLU A 161 -5.90 -6.93 -5.40
CA GLU A 161 -6.97 -6.29 -4.63
C GLU A 161 -8.31 -6.66 -5.23
N SER A 162 -9.26 -7.02 -4.37
CA SER A 162 -10.63 -7.24 -4.78
C SER A 162 -11.63 -6.85 -3.71
N MET A 163 -12.84 -6.51 -4.16
CA MET A 163 -13.99 -6.39 -3.26
C MET A 163 -15.04 -7.42 -3.60
N GLU A 164 -15.60 -8.03 -2.57
CA GLU A 164 -16.67 -9.01 -2.67
C GLU A 164 -17.92 -8.50 -1.94
N VAL A 165 -19.06 -8.56 -2.62
CA VAL A 165 -20.38 -8.34 -2.02
C VAL A 165 -21.11 -9.67 -1.97
N ARG A 166 -21.39 -10.17 -0.76
CA ARG A 166 -22.03 -11.49 -0.55
C ARG A 166 -21.32 -12.60 -1.34
N GLU A 167 -20.00 -12.69 -1.18
CA GLU A 167 -19.13 -13.71 -1.82
C GLU A 167 -19.06 -13.62 -3.35
N LYS A 168 -19.46 -12.48 -3.93
CA LYS A 168 -19.32 -12.21 -5.36
C LYS A 168 -18.38 -11.04 -5.58
N LYS A 169 -17.31 -11.25 -6.33
CA LYS A 169 -16.38 -10.20 -6.74
C LYS A 169 -17.13 -9.10 -7.51
N VAL A 170 -17.03 -7.87 -7.02
CA VAL A 170 -17.63 -6.67 -7.63
C VAL A 170 -16.58 -5.63 -8.05
N PHE A 171 -15.35 -5.77 -7.56
CA PHE A 171 -14.20 -4.93 -7.91
C PHE A 171 -12.92 -5.77 -7.86
N GLY A 172 -11.88 -5.29 -8.53
CA GLY A 172 -10.58 -5.95 -8.66
C GLY A 172 -10.38 -6.50 -10.07
N PHE A 173 -9.12 -6.65 -10.46
CA PHE A 173 -8.75 -7.20 -11.76
C PHE A 173 -8.71 -8.73 -11.71
N ASP A 174 -8.92 -9.39 -12.85
CA ASP A 174 -8.82 -10.85 -12.93
C ASP A 174 -7.37 -11.35 -12.75
N GLU A 175 -6.40 -10.45 -12.96
CA GLU A 175 -4.98 -10.67 -12.75
C GLU A 175 -4.41 -9.54 -11.90
N PRO A 176 -3.45 -9.84 -11.00
CA PRO A 176 -2.82 -8.83 -10.15
C PRO A 176 -2.10 -7.77 -10.99
N ILE A 177 -1.99 -6.56 -10.45
CA ILE A 177 -1.16 -5.51 -11.05
C ILE A 177 0.29 -5.80 -10.72
N ILE A 178 1.15 -5.84 -11.74
CA ILE A 178 2.58 -6.08 -11.58
C ILE A 178 3.33 -4.77 -11.80
N TYR A 179 3.79 -4.19 -10.71
CA TYR A 179 4.61 -2.99 -10.70
C TYR A 179 6.09 -3.36 -10.78
N LYS A 180 6.84 -2.69 -11.64
CA LYS A 180 8.30 -2.75 -11.74
C LYS A 180 8.91 -1.52 -11.10
N ARG A 181 10.01 -1.72 -10.37
CA ARG A 181 10.81 -0.65 -9.80
C ARG A 181 11.40 0.24 -10.90
N LYS A 182 11.45 1.56 -10.65
CA LYS A 182 12.08 2.57 -11.52
C LYS A 182 13.36 3.14 -10.93
#